data_AF-A0A2M7TB50-F1
#
_entry.id   AF-A0A2M7TB50-F1
#
_cell.length_a   1.000
_cell.length_b   1.000
_cell.length_c   1.000
_cell.angle_alpha   90.00
_cell.angle_beta   90.00
_cell.angle_gamma   90.00
#
_symmetry.space_group_name_H-M   'P 1'
#
loop_
_entity.id
_entity.type
_entity.pdbx_description
1 polymer ?
#
loop_
_entity_poly.entity_id
_entity_poly.type
_entity_poly.pdbx_seq_one_letter_code
_entity_poly.pdbx_strand_id
1 'polypeptide(L)'
;IIITLLQIISFLAFYQGLTKAQVSLVSPLSSSWALVTTILSLIFLKETLTASEAIAITFIVISIFLLSINLGQLIKTKKMSVFAGVKEGIVAMGGFGISMFLIVLVSRTLGWFLPVFFFRLLAVFFLLLYLVFKKNQSFKKQTLSNLFLVIPIGLFDVGAFIAYGIGVRGERASIVAAVAGAFPLVTIILAKIFFKEKIVVNQAIGIIGIIGGLVILAL
;
A
#
# COMPACT_ATOMS: atom_id res chain seq x y z
N ILE A 1 -17.96 3.46 -7.06
CA ILE A 1 -18.46 3.78 -5.70
C ILE A 1 -17.85 2.88 -4.64
N ILE A 2 -18.09 1.55 -4.67
CA ILE A 2 -17.57 0.61 -3.64
C ILE A 2 -16.05 0.72 -3.46
N ILE A 3 -15.28 0.71 -4.56
CA ILE A 3 -13.81 0.88 -4.55
C ILE A 3 -13.41 2.15 -3.79
N THR A 4 -14.06 3.27 -4.09
CA THR A 4 -13.79 4.57 -3.48
C THR A 4 -14.10 4.56 -1.98
N LEU A 5 -15.23 3.98 -1.56
CA LEU A 5 -15.59 3.90 -0.15
C LEU A 5 -14.61 3.03 0.64
N LEU A 6 -14.21 1.87 0.10
CA LEU A 6 -13.20 1.02 0.72
C LEU A 6 -11.87 1.76 0.89
N GLN A 7 -11.40 2.45 -0.15
CA GLN A 7 -10.17 3.24 -0.09
C GLN A 7 -10.23 4.35 0.96
N ILE A 8 -11.33 5.11 1.03
CA ILE A 8 -11.50 6.16 2.04
C ILE A 8 -11.48 5.55 3.45
N ILE A 9 -12.22 4.47 3.68
CA ILE A 9 -12.25 3.77 4.98
C ILE A 9 -10.85 3.26 5.34
N SER A 10 -10.13 2.69 4.38
CA SER A 10 -8.77 2.18 4.59
C SER A 10 -7.77 3.28 4.93
N PHE A 11 -7.81 4.42 4.23
CA PHE A 11 -6.95 5.56 4.58
C PHE A 11 -7.29 6.12 5.96
N LEU A 12 -8.58 6.28 6.29
CA LEU A 12 -8.99 6.73 7.62
C LEU A 12 -8.54 5.76 8.71
N ALA A 13 -8.74 4.46 8.51
CA ALA A 13 -8.28 3.43 9.44
C ALA A 13 -6.76 3.47 9.56
N PHE A 14 -6.02 3.53 8.45
CA PHE A 14 -4.56 3.60 8.43
C PHE A 14 -4.04 4.78 9.26
N TYR A 15 -4.50 6.00 8.98
CA TYR A 15 -4.07 7.18 9.72
C TYR A 15 -4.51 7.12 11.19
N GLN A 16 -5.71 6.63 11.49
CA GLN A 16 -6.14 6.42 12.87
C GLN A 16 -5.26 5.41 13.60
N GLY A 17 -4.85 4.32 12.94
CA GLY A 17 -3.93 3.32 13.49
C GLY A 17 -2.58 3.93 13.84
N LEU A 18 -2.04 4.80 12.97
CA LEU A 18 -0.79 5.52 13.22
C LEU A 18 -0.85 6.46 14.43
N THR A 19 -2.04 6.91 14.86
CA THR A 19 -2.20 7.67 16.11
C THR A 19 -2.22 6.78 17.36
N LYS A 20 -2.54 5.49 17.21
CA LYS A 20 -2.74 4.55 18.33
C LYS A 20 -1.54 3.64 18.58
N ALA A 21 -0.77 3.33 17.54
CA ALA A 21 0.37 2.41 17.61
C ALA A 21 1.57 2.92 16.81
N GLN A 22 2.69 2.21 16.94
CA GLN A 22 3.91 2.56 16.23
C GLN A 22 3.75 2.38 14.71
N VAL A 23 4.36 3.29 13.96
CA VAL A 23 4.43 3.25 12.49
C VAL A 23 5.01 1.92 12.01
N SER A 24 6.00 1.38 12.74
CA SER A 24 6.66 0.08 12.51
C SER A 24 5.75 -1.13 12.64
N LEU A 25 4.51 -0.96 13.09
CA LEU A 25 3.51 -2.03 13.14
C LEU A 25 2.39 -1.80 12.12
N VAL A 26 1.78 -0.62 12.15
CA VAL A 26 0.59 -0.33 11.33
C VAL A 26 0.94 -0.32 9.84
N SER A 27 2.10 0.24 9.48
CA SER A 27 2.56 0.33 8.09
C SER A 27 2.88 -1.03 7.45
N PRO A 28 3.67 -1.93 8.07
CA PRO A 28 3.84 -3.29 7.54
C PRO A 28 2.51 -4.00 7.33
N LEU A 29 1.62 -3.91 8.33
CA LEU A 29 0.34 -4.59 8.33
C LEU A 29 -0.57 -4.09 7.19
N SER A 30 -0.68 -2.78 7.00
CA SER A 30 -1.45 -2.22 5.88
C SER A 30 -0.81 -2.54 4.53
N SER A 31 0.53 -2.60 4.46
CA SER A 31 1.28 -2.92 3.23
C SER A 31 1.07 -4.36 2.76
N SER A 32 0.61 -5.25 3.65
CA SER A 32 0.20 -6.61 3.31
C SER A 32 -1.09 -6.67 2.49
N TRP A 33 -1.66 -5.54 2.05
CA TRP A 33 -2.79 -5.50 1.10
C TRP A 33 -2.53 -6.33 -0.16
N ALA A 34 -1.26 -6.47 -0.57
CA ALA A 34 -0.86 -7.28 -1.71
C ALA A 34 -1.26 -8.75 -1.53
N LEU A 35 -1.10 -9.31 -0.32
CA LEU A 35 -1.56 -10.67 0.00
C LEU A 35 -3.04 -10.85 -0.25
N VAL A 36 -3.84 -9.91 0.25
CA VAL A 36 -5.30 -9.95 0.12
C VAL A 36 -5.69 -9.93 -1.36
N THR A 37 -5.06 -9.05 -2.14
CA THR A 37 -5.29 -8.96 -3.59
C THR A 37 -4.90 -10.24 -4.32
N THR A 38 -3.73 -10.80 -4.00
CA THR A 38 -3.25 -12.06 -4.55
C THR A 38 -4.23 -13.19 -4.25
N ILE A 39 -4.61 -13.40 -2.98
CA ILE A 39 -5.54 -14.46 -2.57
C ILE A 39 -6.89 -14.33 -3.29
N LEU A 40 -7.45 -13.12 -3.35
CA LEU A 40 -8.70 -12.88 -4.07
C LEU A 40 -8.55 -13.16 -5.57
N SER A 41 -7.41 -12.83 -6.17
CA SER A 41 -7.14 -13.13 -7.59
C SER A 41 -7.07 -14.64 -7.84
N LEU A 42 -6.41 -15.41 -6.97
CA LEU A 42 -6.37 -16.87 -7.10
C LEU A 42 -7.77 -17.50 -7.00
N ILE A 43 -8.59 -17.02 -6.06
CA ILE A 43 -9.93 -17.58 -5.81
C ILE A 43 -10.92 -17.18 -6.91
N PHE A 44 -11.04 -15.88 -7.20
CA PHE A 44 -12.11 -15.34 -8.03
C PHE A 44 -11.74 -15.21 -9.50
N LEU A 45 -10.47 -14.95 -9.83
CA LEU A 45 -9.98 -14.92 -11.22
C LEU A 45 -9.45 -16.28 -11.66
N LYS A 46 -9.41 -17.28 -10.75
CA LYS A 46 -8.89 -18.63 -11.01
C LYS A 46 -7.47 -18.60 -11.58
N GLU A 47 -6.67 -17.61 -11.15
CA GLU A 47 -5.28 -17.52 -11.55
C GLU A 47 -4.50 -18.72 -10.98
N THR A 48 -3.71 -19.36 -11.83
CA THR A 48 -2.80 -20.43 -11.43
C THR A 48 -1.40 -19.86 -11.28
N LEU A 49 -0.77 -20.16 -10.15
CA LEU A 49 0.64 -19.84 -9.91
C LEU A 49 1.48 -21.10 -10.08
N THR A 50 2.67 -20.93 -10.66
CA THR A 50 3.71 -21.95 -10.60
C THR A 50 4.26 -22.02 -9.17
N ALA A 51 4.95 -23.12 -8.84
CA ALA A 51 5.58 -23.25 -7.53
C ALA A 51 6.60 -22.14 -7.26
N SER A 52 7.37 -21.73 -8.27
CA SER A 52 8.35 -20.64 -8.19
C SER A 52 7.67 -19.30 -7.88
N GLU A 53 6.57 -18.98 -8.56
CA GLU A 53 5.81 -17.74 -8.30
C GLU A 53 5.21 -17.72 -6.90
N ALA A 54 4.63 -18.83 -6.44
CA ALA A 54 4.07 -18.92 -5.10
C ALA A 54 5.16 -18.72 -4.02
N ILE A 55 6.33 -19.34 -4.21
CA ILE A 55 7.49 -19.15 -3.33
C ILE A 55 7.94 -17.69 -3.36
N ALA A 56 8.06 -17.09 -4.55
CA ALA A 56 8.52 -15.72 -4.70
C ALA A 56 7.58 -14.70 -4.03
N ILE A 57 6.26 -14.83 -4.25
CA ILE A 57 5.27 -13.97 -3.60
C ILE A 57 5.35 -14.10 -2.08
N THR A 58 5.45 -15.33 -1.57
CA THR A 58 5.59 -15.58 -0.13
C THR A 58 6.85 -14.91 0.42
N PHE A 59 7.97 -15.02 -0.28
CA PHE A 59 9.23 -14.36 0.08
C PHE A 59 9.10 -12.84 0.09
N ILE A 60 8.50 -12.23 -0.93
CA ILE A 60 8.28 -10.78 -1.00
C ILE A 60 7.45 -10.31 0.20
N VAL A 61 6.37 -11.02 0.51
CA VAL A 61 5.48 -10.69 1.62
C VAL A 61 6.20 -10.74 2.96
N ILE A 62 6.90 -11.83 3.26
CA ILE A 62 7.69 -11.94 4.50
C ILE A 62 8.72 -10.79 4.56
N SER A 63 9.33 -10.48 3.43
CA SER A 63 10.34 -9.43 3.34
C SER A 63 9.79 -8.01 3.56
N ILE A 64 8.55 -7.75 3.14
CA ILE A 64 7.84 -6.48 3.44
C ILE A 64 7.71 -6.28 4.95
N PHE A 65 7.37 -7.34 5.71
CA PHE A 65 7.34 -7.26 7.17
C PHE A 65 8.72 -6.99 7.76
N LEU A 66 9.74 -7.71 7.30
CA LEU A 66 11.12 -7.55 7.77
C LEU A 66 11.67 -6.13 7.52
N LEU A 67 11.33 -5.53 6.38
CA LEU A 67 11.71 -4.16 6.02
C LEU A 67 11.03 -3.09 6.87
N SER A 68 9.75 -3.30 7.14
CA SER A 68 8.92 -2.29 7.77
C SER A 68 9.10 -2.23 9.30
N ILE A 69 9.79 -3.22 9.87
CA ILE A 69 10.08 -3.30 11.30
C ILE A 69 11.55 -2.92 11.54
N ASN A 70 11.81 -2.00 12.46
CA ASN A 70 13.16 -1.83 13.03
C ASN A 70 13.25 -2.64 14.33
N LEU A 71 13.72 -3.90 14.25
CA LEU A 71 13.77 -4.81 15.41
C LEU A 71 14.62 -4.23 16.54
N GLY A 72 15.73 -3.56 16.22
CA GLY A 72 16.61 -2.93 17.21
C GLY A 72 15.92 -1.82 18.00
N GLN A 73 15.04 -1.05 17.36
CA GLN A 73 14.21 -0.04 18.02
C GLN A 73 13.05 -0.67 18.78
N LEU A 74 12.42 -1.71 18.23
CA LEU A 74 11.28 -2.40 18.85
C LEU A 74 11.68 -3.03 20.20
N ILE A 75 12.83 -3.70 20.25
CA ILE A 75 13.36 -4.34 21.46
C ILE A 75 13.69 -3.31 22.55
N LYS A 76 14.18 -2.12 22.17
CA LYS A 76 14.46 -1.03 23.11
C LYS A 76 13.18 -0.40 23.66
N THR A 77 12.10 -0.42 22.89
CA THR A 77 10.84 0.25 23.24
C THR A 77 9.92 -0.77 23.93
N LYS A 78 10.17 -1.08 25.22
CA LYS A 78 9.38 -2.01 26.08
C LYS A 78 7.92 -1.60 26.35
N LYS A 79 7.25 -0.85 25.46
CA LYS A 79 5.86 -0.40 25.68
C LYS A 79 4.87 -1.33 25.00
N MET A 80 3.98 -1.92 25.80
CA MET A 80 2.82 -2.75 25.42
C MET A 80 1.77 -2.06 24.52
N SER A 81 1.97 -0.81 24.08
CA SER A 81 1.06 -0.14 23.14
C SER A 81 1.16 -0.68 21.70
N VAL A 82 1.88 -1.79 21.50
CA VAL A 82 2.05 -2.45 20.20
C VAL A 82 0.68 -2.77 19.61
N PHE A 83 -0.22 -3.40 20.35
CA PHE A 83 -1.47 -3.91 19.74
C PHE A 83 -2.59 -2.88 19.53
N ALA A 84 -2.44 -1.65 20.02
CA ALA A 84 -3.54 -0.65 20.05
C ALA A 84 -3.97 -0.13 18.67
N GLY A 85 -3.19 -0.36 17.61
CA GLY A 85 -3.51 0.03 16.22
C GLY A 85 -3.63 -1.16 15.27
N VAL A 86 -3.62 -2.40 15.78
CA VAL A 86 -3.68 -3.61 14.94
C VAL A 86 -5.03 -3.73 14.25
N LYS A 87 -6.12 -3.45 14.95
CA LYS A 87 -7.47 -3.47 14.36
C LYS A 87 -7.54 -2.55 13.15
N GLU A 88 -7.09 -1.32 13.31
CA GLU A 88 -7.03 -0.32 12.25
C GLU A 88 -6.13 -0.76 11.08
N GLY A 89 -4.97 -1.34 11.38
CA GLY A 89 -4.08 -1.88 10.36
C GLY A 89 -4.70 -3.04 9.58
N ILE A 90 -5.45 -3.94 10.22
CA ILE A 90 -6.18 -5.03 9.55
C ILE A 90 -7.29 -4.47 8.66
N VAL A 91 -8.05 -3.49 9.13
CA VAL A 91 -9.08 -2.82 8.32
C VAL A 91 -8.45 -2.15 7.10
N ALA A 92 -7.32 -1.46 7.28
CA ALA A 92 -6.57 -0.85 6.19
C ALA A 92 -6.11 -1.91 5.18
N MET A 93 -5.43 -2.96 5.64
CA MET A 93 -4.94 -4.08 4.82
C MET A 93 -6.05 -4.71 3.97
N GLY A 94 -7.17 -5.07 4.62
CA GLY A 94 -8.31 -5.69 3.97
C GLY A 94 -8.97 -4.76 2.96
N GLY A 95 -9.28 -3.53 3.36
CA GLY A 95 -9.95 -2.59 2.46
C GLY A 95 -9.07 -2.14 1.28
N PHE A 96 -7.76 -1.93 1.48
CA PHE A 96 -6.82 -1.67 0.38
C PHE A 96 -6.79 -2.88 -0.55
N GLY A 97 -6.58 -4.08 -0.02
CA GLY A 97 -6.47 -5.29 -0.84
C GLY A 97 -7.74 -5.62 -1.64
N ILE A 98 -8.90 -5.56 -0.99
CA ILE A 98 -10.20 -5.76 -1.66
C ILE A 98 -10.41 -4.67 -2.72
N SER A 99 -10.10 -3.41 -2.42
CA SER A 99 -10.27 -2.32 -3.39
C SER A 99 -9.35 -2.48 -4.61
N MET A 100 -8.10 -2.91 -4.41
CA MET A 100 -7.15 -3.17 -5.49
C MET A 100 -7.58 -4.37 -6.33
N PHE A 101 -8.09 -5.43 -5.71
CA PHE A 101 -8.70 -6.55 -6.43
C PHE A 101 -9.92 -6.12 -7.25
N LEU A 102 -10.81 -5.29 -6.71
CA LEU A 102 -11.94 -4.77 -7.47
C LEU A 102 -11.48 -3.91 -8.65
N ILE A 103 -10.40 -3.13 -8.49
CA ILE A 103 -9.76 -2.39 -9.60
C ILE A 103 -9.29 -3.34 -10.70
N VAL A 104 -8.74 -4.51 -10.37
CA VAL A 104 -8.38 -5.53 -11.38
C VAL A 104 -9.59 -5.92 -12.24
N LEU A 105 -10.72 -6.26 -11.59
CA LEU A 105 -11.93 -6.70 -12.30
C LEU A 105 -12.44 -5.67 -13.30
N VAL A 106 -12.50 -4.40 -12.88
CA VAL A 106 -12.96 -3.32 -13.75
C VAL A 106 -11.91 -2.90 -14.77
N SER A 107 -10.61 -3.03 -14.48
CA SER A 107 -9.54 -2.68 -15.42
C SER A 107 -9.42 -3.67 -16.58
N ARG A 108 -9.73 -4.95 -16.33
CA ARG A 108 -9.77 -5.97 -17.38
C ARG A 108 -10.93 -5.79 -18.35
N THR A 109 -12.07 -5.25 -17.89
CA THR A 109 -13.28 -5.06 -18.70
C THR A 109 -13.37 -3.68 -19.35
N LEU A 110 -13.08 -2.61 -18.61
CA LEU A 110 -13.25 -1.22 -19.05
C LEU A 110 -11.93 -0.53 -19.46
N GLY A 111 -10.81 -1.26 -19.39
CA GLY A 111 -9.46 -0.71 -19.57
C GLY A 111 -8.94 0.01 -18.33
N TRP A 112 -7.69 0.47 -18.38
CA TRP A 112 -7.00 1.03 -17.20
C TRP A 112 -7.46 2.44 -16.83
N PHE A 113 -7.91 3.25 -17.80
CA PHE A 113 -8.20 4.67 -17.59
C PHE A 113 -9.51 4.92 -16.84
N LEU A 114 -10.62 4.36 -17.32
CA LEU A 114 -11.96 4.65 -16.78
C LEU A 114 -12.08 4.32 -15.28
N PRO A 115 -11.63 3.15 -14.79
CA PRO A 115 -11.68 2.84 -13.36
C PRO A 115 -10.93 3.84 -12.49
N VAL A 116 -9.70 4.19 -12.88
CA VAL A 116 -8.84 5.13 -12.14
C VAL A 116 -9.45 6.53 -12.15
N PHE A 117 -9.94 6.98 -13.31
CA PHE A 117 -10.58 8.29 -13.46
C PHE A 117 -11.83 8.41 -12.57
N PHE A 118 -12.78 7.48 -12.69
CA PHE A 118 -14.01 7.53 -11.89
C PHE A 118 -13.76 7.32 -10.40
N PHE A 119 -12.83 6.43 -10.04
CA PHE A 119 -12.39 6.28 -8.65
C PHE A 119 -11.91 7.61 -8.07
N ARG A 120 -11.07 8.35 -8.82
CA ARG A 120 -10.52 9.63 -8.38
C ARG A 120 -11.56 10.74 -8.32
N LEU A 121 -12.43 10.81 -9.34
CA LEU A 121 -13.53 11.78 -9.37
C LEU A 121 -14.45 11.60 -8.17
N LEU A 122 -14.83 10.35 -7.86
CA LEU A 122 -15.65 10.04 -6.69
C LEU A 122 -14.91 10.32 -5.38
N ALA A 123 -13.60 10.08 -5.31
CA ALA A 123 -12.82 10.41 -4.12
C ALA A 123 -12.81 11.91 -3.84
N VAL A 124 -12.58 12.74 -4.87
CA VAL A 124 -12.67 14.20 -4.77
C VAL A 124 -14.08 14.63 -4.36
N PHE A 125 -15.11 14.06 -4.97
CA PHE A 125 -16.50 14.34 -4.61
C PHE A 125 -16.80 14.04 -3.14
N PHE A 126 -16.45 12.85 -2.62
CA PHE A 126 -16.66 12.51 -1.22
C PHE A 126 -15.83 13.35 -0.26
N LEU A 127 -14.59 13.72 -0.63
CA LEU A 127 -13.77 14.63 0.17
C LEU A 127 -14.39 16.03 0.23
N LEU A 128 -14.85 16.58 -0.89
CA LEU A 128 -15.56 17.87 -0.92
C LEU A 128 -16.84 17.82 -0.08
N LEU A 129 -17.60 16.72 -0.18
CA LEU A 129 -18.80 16.51 0.61
C LEU A 129 -18.47 16.50 2.11
N TYR A 130 -17.41 15.78 2.51
CA TYR A 130 -16.92 15.77 3.89
C TYR A 130 -16.52 17.17 4.37
N LEU A 131 -15.88 17.98 3.53
CA LEU A 131 -15.50 19.35 3.84
C LEU A 131 -16.72 20.25 4.07
N VAL A 132 -17.77 20.11 3.25
CA VAL A 132 -19.01 20.89 3.38
C VAL A 132 -19.76 20.54 4.67
N PHE A 133 -19.85 19.25 5.02
CA PHE A 133 -20.57 18.81 6.23
C PHE A 133 -19.80 19.07 7.52
N LYS A 134 -18.47 19.15 7.48
CA LYS A 134 -17.64 19.46 8.65
C LYS A 134 -17.50 20.98 8.82
N LYS A 135 -18.61 21.66 9.12
CA LYS A 135 -18.63 23.06 9.56
C LYS A 135 -17.69 23.22 10.76
N ASN A 136 -16.77 24.20 10.73
CA ASN A 136 -15.83 24.59 11.80
C ASN A 136 -14.44 23.91 11.85
N GLN A 137 -13.83 23.56 10.72
CA GLN A 137 -12.36 23.46 10.70
C GLN A 137 -11.76 24.75 10.12
N SER A 138 -11.05 25.51 10.96
CA SER A 138 -10.16 26.54 10.45
C SER A 138 -9.02 25.82 9.72
N PHE A 139 -9.09 25.72 8.40
CA PHE A 139 -7.93 25.34 7.61
C PHE A 139 -6.86 26.38 7.90
N LYS A 140 -5.79 25.99 8.60
CA LYS A 140 -4.58 26.83 8.61
C LYS A 140 -4.25 27.06 7.14
N LYS A 141 -4.20 28.34 6.71
CA LYS A 141 -3.82 28.70 5.35
C LYS A 141 -2.53 27.94 5.04
N GLN A 142 -2.63 26.95 4.17
CA GLN A 142 -1.46 26.23 3.71
C GLN A 142 -0.60 27.24 2.98
N THR A 143 0.64 27.42 3.45
CA THR A 143 1.62 28.25 2.76
C THR A 143 1.83 27.67 1.37
N LEU A 144 1.88 28.52 0.33
CA LEU A 144 2.12 28.10 -1.06
C LEU A 144 3.38 27.21 -1.21
N SER A 145 4.34 27.35 -0.29
CA SER A 145 5.51 26.47 -0.17
C SER A 145 5.18 24.98 0.02
N ASN A 146 4.07 24.64 0.68
CA ASN A 146 3.65 23.24 0.86
C ASN A 146 3.03 22.66 -0.42
N LEU A 147 2.51 23.52 -1.31
CA LEU A 147 1.89 23.11 -2.56
C LEU A 147 2.92 22.41 -3.48
N PHE A 148 4.17 22.88 -3.45
CA PHE A 148 5.27 22.30 -4.22
C PHE A 148 5.55 20.83 -3.85
N LEU A 149 5.28 20.42 -2.60
CA LEU A 149 5.44 19.04 -2.17
C LEU A 149 4.21 18.18 -2.50
N VAL A 150 3.01 18.76 -2.51
CA VAL A 150 1.76 18.02 -2.75
C VAL A 150 1.60 17.62 -4.21
N ILE A 151 2.02 18.46 -5.16
CA ILE A 151 1.94 18.18 -6.60
C ILE A 151 2.68 16.87 -6.98
N PRO A 152 3.98 16.68 -6.67
CA PRO A 152 4.67 15.46 -7.03
C PRO A 152 4.09 14.23 -6.33
N ILE A 153 3.63 14.34 -5.07
CA ILE A 153 2.94 13.23 -4.39
C ILE A 153 1.71 12.80 -5.18
N GLY A 154 0.88 13.76 -5.61
CA GLY A 154 -0.30 13.48 -6.42
C GLY A 154 0.04 12.86 -7.78
N LEU A 155 1.10 13.32 -8.44
CA LEU A 155 1.54 12.78 -9.72
C LEU A 155 2.06 11.35 -9.59
N PHE A 156 2.90 11.05 -8.61
CA PHE A 156 3.39 9.69 -8.36
C PHE A 156 2.26 8.74 -7.98
N ASP A 157 1.30 9.20 -7.17
CA ASP A 157 0.14 8.39 -6.79
C ASP A 157 -0.73 8.05 -8.02
N VAL A 158 -1.08 9.05 -8.85
CA VAL A 158 -1.83 8.79 -10.09
C VAL A 158 -1.04 7.88 -11.03
N GLY A 159 0.27 8.11 -11.17
CA GLY A 159 1.15 7.26 -11.96
C GLY A 159 1.17 5.81 -11.48
N ALA A 160 1.18 5.59 -10.16
CA ALA A 160 1.13 4.25 -9.56
C ALA A 160 -0.17 3.51 -9.91
N PHE A 161 -1.33 4.18 -9.82
CA PHE A 161 -2.61 3.57 -10.19
C PHE A 161 -2.71 3.27 -11.69
N ILE A 162 -2.20 4.16 -12.54
CA ILE A 162 -2.14 3.92 -13.99
C ILE A 162 -1.24 2.73 -14.30
N ALA A 163 -0.03 2.69 -13.74
CA ALA A 163 0.92 1.60 -13.93
C ALA A 163 0.34 0.26 -13.42
N TYR A 164 -0.32 0.26 -12.27
CA TYR A 164 -1.00 -0.91 -11.74
C TYR A 164 -2.12 -1.38 -12.68
N GLY A 165 -2.97 -0.46 -13.14
CA GLY A 165 -4.06 -0.75 -14.08
C GLY A 165 -3.59 -1.32 -15.41
N ILE A 166 -2.48 -0.82 -15.95
CA ILE A 166 -1.83 -1.36 -17.15
C ILE A 166 -1.27 -2.76 -16.86
N GLY A 167 -0.58 -2.94 -15.73
CA GLY A 167 0.00 -4.22 -15.32
C GLY A 167 -1.05 -5.33 -15.23
N VAL A 168 -2.14 -5.11 -14.51
CA VAL A 168 -3.19 -6.14 -14.28
C VAL A 168 -4.01 -6.49 -15.53
N ARG A 169 -3.85 -5.71 -16.61
CA ARG A 169 -4.44 -5.99 -17.92
C ARG A 169 -3.56 -6.91 -18.76
N GLY A 170 -2.23 -6.77 -18.66
CA GLY A 170 -1.27 -7.60 -19.40
C GLY A 170 -0.85 -8.86 -18.65
N GLU A 171 -0.89 -8.83 -17.32
CA GLU A 171 -0.34 -9.87 -16.45
C GLU A 171 -1.34 -10.39 -15.40
N ARG A 172 -0.95 -11.47 -14.73
CA ARG A 172 -1.69 -12.01 -13.58
C ARG A 172 -1.71 -10.99 -12.43
N ALA A 173 -2.89 -10.73 -11.91
CA ALA A 173 -3.11 -9.74 -10.86
C ALA A 173 -2.41 -10.12 -9.56
N SER A 174 -2.30 -11.42 -9.28
CA SER A 174 -1.50 -11.99 -8.20
C SER A 174 -0.03 -11.56 -8.23
N ILE A 175 0.60 -11.55 -9.42
CA ILE A 175 2.00 -11.14 -9.62
C ILE A 175 2.12 -9.62 -9.53
N VAL A 176 1.26 -8.89 -10.24
CA VAL A 176 1.30 -7.42 -10.25
C VAL A 176 1.07 -6.84 -8.85
N ALA A 177 0.17 -7.44 -8.06
CA ALA A 177 -0.04 -7.06 -6.67
C ALA A 177 1.20 -7.30 -5.79
N ALA A 178 1.89 -8.43 -5.95
CA ALA A 178 3.12 -8.71 -5.21
C ALA A 178 4.23 -7.70 -5.54
N VAL A 179 4.41 -7.39 -6.82
CA VAL A 179 5.39 -6.38 -7.28
C VAL A 179 5.03 -5.00 -6.75
N ALA A 180 3.76 -4.58 -6.85
CA ALA A 180 3.31 -3.29 -6.34
C ALA A 180 3.40 -3.20 -4.80
N GLY A 181 3.15 -4.30 -4.10
CA GLY A 181 3.29 -4.41 -2.65
C GLY A 181 4.72 -4.25 -2.15
N ALA A 182 5.72 -4.47 -3.00
CA ALA A 182 7.13 -4.33 -2.68
C ALA A 182 7.61 -2.86 -2.55
N PHE A 183 6.71 -1.87 -2.63
CA PHE A 183 7.04 -0.44 -2.49
C PHE A 183 7.87 -0.05 -1.23
N PRO A 184 7.80 -0.75 -0.07
CA PRO A 184 8.65 -0.43 1.07
C PRO A 184 10.15 -0.53 0.76
N LEU A 185 10.54 -1.33 -0.24
CA LEU A 185 11.92 -1.37 -0.76
C LEU A 185 12.36 -0.01 -1.31
N VAL A 186 11.50 0.66 -2.08
CA VAL A 186 11.80 2.00 -2.60
C VAL A 186 11.89 2.99 -1.44
N THR A 187 10.94 2.93 -0.51
CA THR A 187 10.90 3.81 0.67
C THR A 187 12.19 3.71 1.50
N ILE A 188 12.69 2.50 1.79
CA ILE A 188 13.89 2.33 2.61
C ILE A 188 15.16 2.81 1.89
N ILE A 189 15.24 2.61 0.57
CA ILE A 189 16.36 3.09 -0.23
C ILE A 189 16.39 4.63 -0.22
N LEU A 190 15.23 5.26 -0.45
CA LEU A 190 15.11 6.71 -0.38
C LEU A 190 15.44 7.21 1.04
N ALA A 191 14.99 6.52 2.08
CA ALA A 191 15.28 6.91 3.46
C ALA A 191 16.79 6.87 3.76
N LYS A 192 17.50 5.86 3.27
CA LYS A 192 18.97 5.80 3.36
C LYS A 192 19.65 6.93 2.59
N ILE A 193 19.19 7.28 1.39
CA ILE A 193 19.81 8.32 0.57
C ILE A 193 19.58 9.72 1.17
N PHE A 194 18.33 10.05 1.50
CA PHE A 194 17.94 11.40 1.91
C PHE A 194 18.09 11.65 3.41
N PHE A 195 17.72 10.68 4.25
CA PHE A 195 17.76 10.81 5.71
C PHE A 195 19.01 10.16 6.35
N LYS A 196 19.84 9.48 5.55
CA LYS A 196 21.05 8.78 6.03
C LYS A 196 20.75 7.78 7.15
N GLU A 197 19.55 7.19 7.12
CA GLU A 197 19.16 6.18 8.09
C GLU A 197 20.02 4.93 7.98
N LYS A 198 20.35 4.34 9.14
CA LYS A 198 21.13 3.10 9.22
C LYS A 198 20.19 1.92 9.01
N ILE A 199 20.46 1.14 7.97
CA ILE A 199 19.74 -0.12 7.71
C ILE A 199 20.16 -1.14 8.77
N VAL A 200 19.19 -1.66 9.52
CA VAL A 200 19.40 -2.75 10.48
C VAL A 200 19.39 -4.11 9.78
N VAL A 201 19.98 -5.14 10.41
CA VAL A 201 20.20 -6.45 9.78
C VAL A 201 18.92 -7.06 9.21
N ASN A 202 17.80 -7.00 9.94
CA ASN A 202 16.54 -7.56 9.45
C ASN A 202 15.98 -6.80 8.23
N GLN A 203 16.19 -5.48 8.17
CA GLN A 203 15.83 -4.71 6.99
C GLN A 203 16.71 -5.08 5.81
N ALA A 204 18.02 -5.29 6.01
CA ALA A 204 18.91 -5.76 4.95
C ALA A 204 18.49 -7.14 4.41
N ILE A 205 18.12 -8.07 5.28
CA ILE A 205 17.55 -9.38 4.87
C ILE A 205 16.26 -9.18 4.07
N GLY A 206 15.37 -8.28 4.52
CA GLY A 206 14.16 -7.93 3.78
C GLY A 206 14.44 -7.31 2.40
N ILE A 207 15.46 -6.46 2.26
CA ILE A 207 15.89 -5.93 0.96
C ILE A 207 16.26 -7.08 0.02
N ILE A 208 17.14 -7.97 0.48
CA ILE A 208 17.61 -9.11 -0.30
C ILE A 208 16.45 -10.04 -0.67
N GLY A 209 15.52 -10.29 0.27
CA GLY A 209 14.36 -11.14 0.06
C GLY A 209 13.36 -10.55 -0.95
N ILE A 210 13.10 -9.24 -0.91
CA ILE A 210 12.28 -8.59 -1.94
C ILE A 210 12.97 -8.68 -3.31
N ILE A 211 14.24 -8.29 -3.41
CA ILE A 211 14.97 -8.31 -4.69
C ILE A 211 15.01 -9.73 -5.25
N GLY A 212 15.35 -10.73 -4.43
CA GLY A 212 15.36 -12.13 -4.83
C GLY A 212 14.00 -12.62 -5.29
N GLY A 213 12.92 -12.30 -4.56
CA GLY A 213 11.57 -12.64 -4.98
C GLY A 213 11.15 -11.98 -6.30
N LEU A 214 11.50 -10.70 -6.49
CA LEU A 214 11.23 -10.00 -7.75
C LEU A 214 12.02 -10.60 -8.92
N VAL A 215 13.26 -11.02 -8.71
CA VAL A 215 14.07 -11.71 -9.72
C VAL A 215 13.44 -13.06 -10.07
N ILE A 216 13.00 -13.84 -9.08
CA ILE A 216 12.32 -15.13 -9.33
C ILE A 216 11.02 -14.94 -10.12
N LEU A 217 10.26 -13.86 -9.86
CA LEU A 217 9.06 -13.55 -10.65
C LEU A 217 9.35 -13.12 -12.09
N ALA A 218 10.58 -12.70 -12.39
CA ALA A 218 11.00 -12.25 -13.71
C ALA A 218 11.61 -13.37 -14.58
N LEU A 219 11.90 -14.53 -13.98
CA LEU A 219 12.45 -15.72 -14.65
C LEU A 219 11.34 -16.68 -15.07
#